data_AF-A0A817HPH1-F1
#
_entry.id   AF-A0A817HPH1-F1
#
_cell.length_a   1.000
_cell.length_b   1.000
_cell.length_c   1.000
_cell.angle_alpha   90.00
_cell.angle_beta   90.00
_cell.angle_gamma   90.00
#
_symmetry.space_group_name_H-M   'P 1'
#
loop_
_entity.id
_entity.type
_entity.pdbx_description
1 polymer ?
#
loop_
_entity_poly.entity_id
_entity_poly.type
_entity_poly.pdbx_seq_one_letter_code
_entity_poly.pdbx_strand_id
1 'polypeptide(L)'
;MSENRKDRIFHDRIDAGCQLAAHPDLQKIKFLPLNEKNSYLIISLPRGGTVVGDELAKQLQITHDVVFPRKIPCPGHPEFAIGAVSELGDVIWNDFARYTNLIDKPHVQQSKDKQIQEAQRRKTIYRGQRKPLDSLSGKTVILVDDGLATGINI
;
A
#
# COMPACT_ATOMS: atom_id res chain seq x y z
N MET A 1 1.35 21.27 -27.29
CA MET A 1 1.29 22.03 -26.04
C MET A 1 1.88 21.17 -24.94
N SER A 2 3.13 21.42 -24.59
CA SER A 2 3.88 20.70 -23.57
C SER A 2 3.40 21.15 -22.19
N GLU A 3 2.67 20.30 -21.49
CA GLU A 3 2.38 20.55 -20.08
C GLU A 3 3.68 20.60 -19.30
N ASN A 4 3.79 21.67 -18.53
CA ASN A 4 4.91 22.06 -17.70
C ASN A 4 5.06 21.02 -16.58
N ARG A 5 5.79 19.92 -16.83
CA ARG A 5 6.42 19.11 -15.78
C ARG A 5 7.45 20.00 -15.09
N LYS A 6 7.01 20.96 -14.27
CA LYS A 6 7.84 21.39 -13.15
C LYS A 6 8.11 20.12 -12.38
N ASP A 7 9.38 19.74 -12.27
CA ASP A 7 9.80 18.74 -11.31
C ASP A 7 9.16 19.11 -9.97
N ARG A 8 8.08 18.41 -9.61
CA ARG A 8 7.39 18.61 -8.33
C ARG A 8 8.29 17.97 -7.29
N ILE A 9 9.36 18.69 -6.96
CA ILE A 9 10.23 18.36 -5.85
C ILE A 9 9.42 18.68 -4.60
N PHE A 10 9.05 17.63 -3.89
CA PHE A 10 8.49 17.75 -2.54
C PHE A 10 9.63 17.97 -1.56
N HIS A 11 9.46 18.84 -0.58
CA HIS A 11 10.45 19.09 0.46
C HIS A 11 10.65 17.85 1.34
N ASP A 12 9.55 17.20 1.69
CA ASP A 12 9.50 15.94 2.43
C ASP A 12 8.16 15.21 2.17
N ARG A 13 7.91 14.12 2.91
CA ARG A 13 6.67 13.34 2.78
C ARG A 13 5.42 14.08 3.29
N ILE A 14 5.59 15.02 4.21
CA ILE A 14 4.48 15.83 4.74
C ILE A 14 4.05 16.81 3.65
N ASP A 15 5.00 17.50 3.02
CA ASP A 15 4.75 18.38 1.87
C ASP A 15 4.09 17.59 0.72
N ALA A 16 4.59 16.40 0.41
CA ALA A 16 3.96 15.52 -0.58
C ALA A 16 2.49 15.19 -0.24
N GLY A 17 2.21 14.86 1.03
CA GLY A 17 0.85 14.58 1.51
C GLY A 17 -0.08 15.80 1.42
N CYS A 18 0.40 16.98 1.82
CA CYS A 18 -0.32 18.24 1.70
C CYS A 18 -0.68 18.56 0.25
N GLN A 19 0.30 18.46 -0.66
CA GLN A 19 0.09 18.73 -2.08
C GLN A 19 -0.84 17.70 -2.72
N LEU A 20 -0.76 16.43 -2.31
CA LEU A 20 -1.65 15.38 -2.78
C LEU A 20 -3.09 15.62 -2.30
N ALA A 21 -3.29 15.97 -1.03
CA ALA A 21 -4.63 16.32 -0.50
C ALA A 21 -5.25 17.56 -1.17
N ALA A 22 -4.42 18.49 -1.67
CA ALA A 22 -4.87 19.65 -2.44
C ALA A 22 -5.23 19.33 -3.89
N HIS A 23 -4.98 18.10 -4.37
CA HIS A 23 -5.39 17.70 -5.72
C HIS A 23 -6.92 17.77 -5.85
N PRO A 24 -7.48 18.37 -6.92
CA PRO A 24 -8.93 18.59 -7.04
C PRO A 24 -9.78 17.33 -6.85
N ASP A 25 -9.31 16.19 -7.35
CA ASP A 25 -9.99 14.91 -7.21
C ASP A 25 -10.09 14.39 -5.78
N LEU A 26 -9.14 14.75 -4.91
CA LEU A 26 -9.15 14.36 -3.51
C LEU A 26 -9.81 15.45 -2.65
N GLN A 27 -9.60 16.72 -3.00
CA GLN A 27 -10.12 17.85 -2.25
C GLN A 27 -11.66 17.83 -2.16
N LYS A 28 -12.36 17.31 -3.19
CA LYS A 28 -13.82 17.15 -3.14
C LYS A 28 -14.30 16.28 -1.97
N ILE A 29 -13.50 15.30 -1.53
CA ILE A 29 -13.82 14.41 -0.41
C ILE A 29 -13.97 15.21 0.89
N LYS A 30 -13.17 16.27 1.06
CA LYS A 30 -13.19 17.13 2.25
C LYS A 30 -14.56 17.79 2.48
N PHE A 31 -15.34 18.02 1.42
CA PHE A 31 -16.62 18.71 1.50
C PHE A 31 -17.82 17.76 1.53
N LEU A 32 -17.60 16.44 1.47
CA LEU A 32 -18.68 15.46 1.57
C LEU A 32 -19.31 15.44 2.97
N PRO A 33 -20.60 15.11 3.07
CA PRO A 33 -21.25 14.76 4.34
C PRO A 33 -20.48 13.64 5.08
N LEU A 34 -20.54 13.63 6.42
CA LEU A 34 -19.78 12.68 7.24
C LEU A 34 -20.09 11.21 6.92
N ASN A 35 -21.36 10.89 6.66
CA ASN A 35 -21.79 9.55 6.26
C ASN A 35 -21.15 9.11 4.94
N GLU A 36 -21.01 10.02 3.98
CA GLU A 36 -20.33 9.73 2.71
C GLU A 36 -18.82 9.66 2.87
N LYS A 37 -18.21 10.53 3.69
CA LYS A 37 -16.78 10.44 4.03
C LYS A 37 -16.41 9.09 4.63
N ASN A 38 -17.28 8.50 5.46
CA ASN A 38 -17.05 7.18 6.07
C ASN A 38 -17.01 6.01 5.07
N SER A 39 -17.42 6.24 3.82
CA SER A 39 -17.22 5.30 2.71
C SER A 39 -15.81 5.35 2.13
N TYR A 40 -15.00 6.36 2.47
CA TYR A 40 -13.60 6.45 2.05
C TYR A 40 -12.67 5.92 3.14
N LEU A 41 -11.59 5.28 2.72
CA LEU A 41 -10.54 4.80 3.61
C LEU A 41 -9.18 4.98 2.93
N ILE A 42 -8.24 5.59 3.65
CA ILE A 42 -6.84 5.61 3.23
C ILE A 42 -6.18 4.35 3.76
N ILE A 43 -5.49 3.63 2.88
CA ILE A 43 -4.61 2.52 3.27
C ILE A 43 -3.20 2.87 2.83
N SER A 44 -2.23 2.80 3.73
CA SER A 44 -0.83 3.09 3.39
C SER A 44 0.09 1.89 3.51
N LEU A 45 1.15 1.93 2.70
CA LEU A 45 2.27 1.00 2.78
C LEU A 45 3.39 1.56 3.67
N PRO A 46 3.76 0.87 4.75
CA PRO A 46 4.86 1.31 5.61
C PRO A 46 6.22 1.16 4.94
N ARG A 47 7.19 2.04 5.22
CA ARG A 47 7.16 3.10 6.26
C ARG A 47 6.81 4.48 5.73
N GLY A 48 7.26 4.82 4.52
CA GLY A 48 7.19 6.18 4.02
C GLY A 48 5.77 6.57 3.61
N GLY A 49 5.07 5.69 2.90
CA GLY A 49 3.67 5.88 2.52
C GLY A 49 2.75 6.19 3.70
N THR A 50 3.06 5.68 4.90
CA THR A 50 2.31 5.99 6.13
C THR A 50 2.33 7.48 6.46
N VAL A 51 3.47 8.16 6.33
CA VAL A 51 3.59 9.61 6.63
C VAL A 51 2.73 10.43 5.67
N VAL A 52 2.74 10.05 4.39
CA VAL A 52 1.90 10.68 3.36
C VAL A 52 0.42 10.43 3.67
N GLY A 53 0.05 9.18 3.95
CA GLY A 53 -1.34 8.79 4.28
C GLY A 53 -1.89 9.46 5.53
N ASP A 54 -1.08 9.60 6.58
CA ASP A 54 -1.44 10.32 7.80
C ASP A 54 -1.79 11.78 7.50
N GLU A 55 -1.01 12.43 6.63
CA GLU A 55 -1.26 13.81 6.24
C GLU A 55 -2.54 13.94 5.41
N LEU A 56 -2.75 13.03 4.44
CA LEU A 56 -4.02 12.99 3.70
C LEU A 56 -5.23 12.82 4.62
N ALA A 57 -5.16 11.91 5.60
CA ALA A 57 -6.26 11.66 6.52
C ALA A 57 -6.63 12.91 7.33
N LYS A 58 -5.63 13.64 7.84
CA LYS A 58 -5.86 14.90 8.56
C LYS A 58 -6.53 15.94 7.67
N GLN A 59 -6.04 16.11 6.44
CA GLN A 59 -6.53 17.14 5.52
C GLN A 59 -7.94 16.85 4.98
N LEU A 60 -8.24 15.58 4.68
CA LEU A 60 -9.52 15.14 4.13
C LEU A 60 -10.55 14.76 5.20
N GLN A 61 -10.09 14.55 6.44
CA GLN A 61 -10.88 14.07 7.58
C GLN A 61 -11.52 12.71 7.30
N ILE A 62 -10.71 11.77 6.81
CA ILE A 62 -11.10 10.39 6.54
C ILE A 62 -10.21 9.42 7.30
N THR A 63 -10.71 8.22 7.57
CA THR A 63 -9.96 7.21 8.31
C THR A 63 -8.73 6.77 7.52
N HIS A 64 -7.64 6.56 8.24
CA HIS A 64 -6.40 5.99 7.71
C HIS A 64 -5.98 4.76 8.49
N ASP A 65 -5.56 3.75 7.74
CA ASP A 65 -4.99 2.52 8.28
C ASP A 65 -3.81 2.04 7.40
N VAL A 66 -3.14 0.97 7.84
CA VAL A 66 -1.94 0.43 7.21
C VAL A 66 -2.07 -1.07 6.98
N VAL A 67 -1.50 -1.54 5.87
CA VAL A 67 -1.38 -2.96 5.52
C VAL A 67 0.09 -3.33 5.36
N PHE A 68 0.41 -4.62 5.46
CA PHE A 68 1.79 -5.09 5.48
C PHE A 68 2.08 -6.18 4.44
N PRO A 69 1.75 -5.95 3.14
CA PRO A 69 2.02 -6.92 2.11
C PRO A 69 3.53 -7.12 1.92
N ARG A 70 3.91 -8.31 1.46
CA ARG A 70 5.29 -8.65 1.11
C ARG A 70 5.35 -9.34 -0.24
N LYS A 71 6.20 -8.85 -1.15
CA LYS A 71 6.46 -9.52 -2.42
C LYS A 71 7.21 -10.84 -2.19
N ILE A 72 6.83 -11.87 -2.93
CA ILE A 72 7.58 -13.12 -3.07
C ILE A 72 8.53 -12.95 -4.26
N PRO A 73 9.85 -12.85 -4.03
CA PRO A 73 10.79 -12.67 -5.12
C PRO A 73 10.94 -13.92 -5.98
N CYS A 74 11.27 -13.70 -7.25
CA CYS A 74 11.66 -14.72 -8.19
C CYS A 74 13.03 -15.31 -7.80
N PRO A 75 13.23 -16.63 -7.90
CA PRO A 75 14.52 -17.25 -7.66
C PRO A 75 15.61 -16.65 -8.54
N GLY A 76 16.73 -16.21 -7.95
CA GLY A 76 17.83 -15.57 -8.67
C GLY A 76 17.59 -14.11 -9.09
N HIS A 77 16.36 -13.60 -8.98
CA HIS A 77 16.00 -12.24 -9.39
C HIS A 77 15.17 -11.54 -8.29
N PRO A 78 15.79 -11.08 -7.20
CA PRO A 78 15.08 -10.54 -6.03
C PRO A 78 14.23 -9.29 -6.31
N GLU A 79 14.57 -8.56 -7.37
CA GLU A 79 13.79 -7.39 -7.80
C GLU A 79 12.49 -7.78 -8.51
N PHE A 80 12.42 -8.96 -9.14
CA PHE A 80 11.24 -9.45 -9.84
C PHE A 80 10.33 -10.24 -8.90
N ALA A 81 9.08 -9.82 -8.74
CA ALA A 81 8.10 -10.52 -7.90
C ALA A 81 7.32 -11.56 -8.70
N ILE A 82 7.17 -12.77 -8.13
CA ILE A 82 6.32 -13.85 -8.67
C ILE A 82 4.99 -13.97 -7.93
N GLY A 83 4.86 -13.28 -6.80
CA GLY A 83 3.63 -13.20 -6.04
C GLY A 83 3.75 -12.19 -4.90
N ALA A 84 2.72 -12.12 -4.08
CA ALA A 84 2.67 -11.32 -2.87
C ALA A 84 1.93 -12.10 -1.77
N VAL A 85 2.30 -11.82 -0.53
CA VAL A 85 1.61 -12.34 0.67
C VAL A 85 1.06 -11.21 1.50
N SER A 86 -0.12 -11.42 2.09
CA SER A 86 -0.70 -10.53 3.10
C SER A 86 -0.16 -10.89 4.50
N GLU A 87 -0.34 -9.97 5.44
CA GLU A 87 -0.10 -10.23 6.86
C GLU A 87 -1.05 -11.25 7.50
N LEU A 88 -2.09 -11.67 6.78
CA LEU A 88 -2.99 -12.75 7.17
C LEU A 88 -2.54 -14.12 6.62
N GLY A 89 -1.54 -14.14 5.75
CA GLY A 89 -1.01 -15.36 5.13
C GLY A 89 -1.64 -15.68 3.78
N ASP A 90 -2.56 -14.84 3.28
CA ASP A 90 -3.11 -15.00 1.93
C ASP A 90 -2.01 -14.78 0.91
N VAL A 91 -2.03 -15.57 -0.16
CA VAL A 91 -1.01 -15.50 -1.21
C VAL A 91 -1.68 -15.30 -2.57
N ILE A 92 -1.17 -14.30 -3.30
CA ILE A 92 -1.53 -14.05 -4.69
C ILE A 92 -0.30 -14.30 -5.55
N TRP A 93 -0.45 -15.16 -6.55
CA TRP A 93 0.59 -15.47 -7.54
C TRP A 93 0.28 -14.78 -8.85
N ASN A 94 1.31 -14.22 -9.50
CA ASN A 94 1.18 -13.72 -10.85
C ASN A 94 1.14 -14.86 -11.89
N ASP A 95 0.76 -14.52 -13.11
CA ASP A 95 0.63 -15.48 -14.20
C ASP A 95 1.95 -16.19 -14.54
N PHE A 96 3.07 -15.46 -14.47
CA PHE A 96 4.39 -16.05 -14.71
C PHE A 96 4.66 -17.23 -13.76
N ALA A 97 4.41 -17.07 -12.46
CA ALA A 97 4.61 -18.13 -11.47
C ALA A 97 3.74 -19.36 -11.76
N ARG A 98 2.50 -19.13 -12.20
CA ARG A 98 1.53 -20.18 -12.54
C ARG A 98 1.95 -20.95 -13.78
N TYR A 99 2.32 -20.26 -14.85
CA TYR A 99 2.68 -20.89 -16.13
C TYR A 99 4.04 -21.58 -16.13
N THR A 100 4.96 -21.16 -15.25
CA THR A 100 6.31 -21.74 -15.13
C THR A 100 6.40 -22.85 -14.08
N ASN A 101 5.28 -23.23 -13.45
CA ASN A 101 5.23 -24.25 -12.40
C ASN A 101 6.22 -23.99 -11.25
N LEU A 102 6.48 -22.70 -10.97
CA LEU A 102 7.40 -22.26 -9.93
C LEU A 102 6.81 -22.38 -8.53
N ILE A 103 5.48 -22.30 -8.41
CA ILE A 103 4.77 -22.26 -7.13
C ILE A 103 5.17 -23.44 -6.24
N ASP A 104 5.23 -24.66 -6.77
CA ASP A 104 5.50 -25.87 -5.98
C ASP A 104 7.00 -26.13 -5.72
N LYS A 105 7.89 -25.26 -6.21
CA LYS A 105 9.33 -25.45 -6.01
C LYS A 105 9.70 -25.22 -4.54
N PRO A 106 10.50 -26.09 -3.91
CA PRO A 106 10.84 -25.99 -2.48
C PRO A 106 11.40 -24.63 -2.06
N HIS A 107 12.25 -24.02 -2.90
CA HIS A 107 12.83 -22.71 -2.62
C HIS A 107 11.81 -21.56 -2.72
N VAL A 108 10.78 -21.69 -3.56
CA VAL A 108 9.67 -20.72 -3.64
C VAL A 108 8.78 -20.83 -2.42
N GLN A 109 8.46 -22.05 -1.98
CA GLN A 109 7.71 -22.28 -0.75
C GLN A 109 8.46 -21.74 0.48
N GLN A 110 9.76 -21.98 0.58
CA GLN A 110 10.59 -21.40 1.64
C GLN A 110 10.62 -19.86 1.59
N SER A 111 10.69 -19.28 0.39
CA SER A 111 10.62 -17.83 0.21
C SER A 111 9.27 -17.27 0.66
N LYS A 112 8.16 -17.89 0.24
CA LYS A 112 6.79 -17.56 0.66
C LYS A 112 6.66 -17.58 2.18
N ASP A 113 7.10 -18.64 2.85
CA ASP A 113 6.99 -18.77 4.31
C ASP A 113 7.80 -17.68 5.04
N LYS A 114 9.01 -17.36 4.55
CA LYS A 114 9.81 -16.24 5.06
C LYS A 114 9.08 -14.90 4.91
N GLN A 115 8.42 -14.66 3.79
CA GLN A 115 7.68 -13.40 3.58
C GLN A 115 6.43 -13.33 4.46
N ILE A 116 5.73 -14.45 4.72
CA ILE A 116 4.61 -14.49 5.65
C ILE A 116 5.07 -14.12 7.05
N GLN A 117 6.17 -14.72 7.53
CA GLN A 117 6.74 -14.39 8.84
C GLN A 117 7.14 -12.92 8.94
N GLU A 118 7.74 -12.36 7.89
CA GLU A 118 8.11 -10.94 7.87
C GLU A 118 6.88 -10.01 7.83
N ALA A 119 5.83 -10.36 7.07
CA ALA A 119 4.58 -9.61 7.04
C ALA A 119 3.93 -9.56 8.44
N GLN A 120 3.85 -10.71 9.10
CA GLN A 120 3.32 -10.83 10.47
C GLN A 120 4.17 -10.07 11.48
N ARG A 121 5.51 -10.15 11.40
CA ARG A 121 6.42 -9.40 12.27
C ARG A 121 6.20 -7.88 12.12
N ARG A 122 6.07 -7.38 10.88
CA ARG A 122 5.78 -5.96 10.62
C ARG A 122 4.41 -5.56 11.16
N LYS A 123 3.38 -6.37 10.94
CA LYS A 123 2.04 -6.14 11.52
C LYS A 123 2.14 -5.96 13.04
N THR A 124 2.82 -6.86 13.74
CA THR A 124 2.99 -6.77 15.20
C THR A 124 3.69 -5.48 15.63
N ILE A 125 4.79 -5.11 14.95
CA ILE A 125 5.58 -3.92 15.31
C ILE A 125 4.81 -2.63 15.05
N TYR A 126 4.15 -2.50 13.90
CA TYR A 126 3.58 -1.24 13.45
C TYR A 126 2.12 -1.05 13.83
N ARG A 127 1.31 -2.13 13.87
CA ARG A 127 -0.11 -2.03 14.29
C ARG A 127 -0.24 -1.95 15.81
N GLY A 128 0.69 -2.54 16.56
CA GLY A 128 0.66 -2.54 18.03
C GLY A 128 -0.67 -3.07 18.56
N GLN A 129 -1.37 -2.27 19.38
CA GLN A 129 -2.67 -2.62 19.97
C GLN A 129 -3.88 -2.17 19.13
N ARG A 130 -3.66 -1.54 17.97
CA ARG A 130 -4.75 -1.05 17.13
C ARG A 130 -5.56 -2.24 16.58
N LYS A 131 -6.89 -2.13 16.64
CA LYS A 131 -7.80 -3.16 16.11
C LYS A 131 -7.49 -3.44 14.63
N PRO A 132 -7.79 -4.65 14.11
CA PRO A 132 -7.66 -4.94 12.68
C PRO A 132 -8.48 -3.98 11.80
N LEU A 133 -8.13 -3.94 10.51
CA LEU A 133 -8.92 -3.24 9.48
C LEU A 133 -10.37 -3.73 9.49
N ASP A 134 -11.31 -2.79 9.48
CA ASP A 134 -12.72 -3.10 9.23
C ASP A 134 -12.92 -3.61 7.79
N SER A 135 -14.09 -4.18 7.53
CA SER A 135 -14.46 -4.61 6.18
C SER A 135 -14.30 -3.47 5.16
N LEU A 136 -13.64 -3.79 4.05
CA LEU A 136 -13.49 -2.90 2.90
C LEU A 136 -14.71 -2.89 1.98
N SER A 137 -15.72 -3.74 2.25
CA SER A 137 -16.92 -3.84 1.42
C SER A 137 -17.67 -2.51 1.39
N GLY A 138 -18.00 -2.04 0.18
CA GLY A 138 -18.66 -0.76 -0.03
C GLY A 138 -17.80 0.47 0.26
N LYS A 139 -16.49 0.31 0.49
CA LYS A 139 -15.55 1.42 0.70
C LYS A 139 -14.79 1.75 -0.59
N THR A 140 -14.54 3.04 -0.81
CA THR A 140 -13.55 3.53 -1.75
C THR A 140 -12.20 3.60 -1.04
N VAL A 141 -11.25 2.77 -1.47
CA VAL A 141 -9.91 2.70 -0.88
C VAL A 141 -8.94 3.59 -1.65
N ILE A 142 -8.26 4.48 -0.93
CA ILE A 142 -7.15 5.29 -1.44
C ILE A 142 -5.86 4.63 -0.96
N LEU A 143 -5.18 3.91 -1.84
CA LEU A 143 -3.89 3.30 -1.54
C LEU A 143 -2.77 4.34 -1.67
N VAL A 144 -1.95 4.48 -0.63
CA VAL A 144 -0.90 5.50 -0.55
C VAL A 144 0.46 4.86 -0.30
N ASP A 145 1.42 5.24 -1.15
CA ASP A 145 2.84 4.97 -0.97
C ASP A 145 3.62 6.29 -1.16
N ASP A 146 4.85 6.38 -0.63
CA ASP A 146 5.67 7.59 -0.76
C ASP A 146 6.47 7.65 -2.07
N GLY A 147 6.42 6.61 -2.88
CA GLY A 147 6.94 6.63 -4.24
C GLY A 147 6.91 5.26 -4.92
N LEU A 148 6.64 5.27 -6.22
CA LEU A 148 6.68 4.06 -7.05
C LEU A 148 7.99 4.03 -7.83
N ALA A 149 9.03 3.45 -7.24
CA ALA A 149 10.33 3.33 -7.89
C ALA A 149 10.34 2.28 -9.03
N THR A 150 9.56 1.21 -8.92
CA THR A 150 9.51 0.11 -9.92
C THR A 150 8.11 -0.45 -10.17
N GLY A 151 7.05 0.14 -9.61
CA GLY A 151 5.67 -0.34 -9.80
C GLY A 151 5.35 -1.72 -9.20
N ILE A 152 6.32 -2.37 -8.54
CA ILE A 152 6.19 -3.73 -7.96
C ILE A 152 5.55 -3.72 -6.56
N ASN A 153 5.22 -2.54 -6.02
CA ASN A 153 4.64 -2.39 -4.67
C ASN A 153 3.17 -1.92 -4.67
N ILE A 154 2.43 -2.02 -5.78
CA ILE A 154 0.97 -1.87 -5.77
C ILE A 154 0.33 -3.17 -6.25
#